data_AF-A0A7X9CS77-F1
#
_entry.id   AF-A0A7X9CS77-F1
#
_cell.length_a   1.000
_cell.length_b   1.000
_cell.length_c   1.000
_cell.angle_alpha   90.00
_cell.angle_beta   90.00
_cell.angle_gamma   90.00
#
_symmetry.space_group_name_H-M   'P 1'
#
loop_
_entity.id
_entity.type
_entity.pdbx_description
1 polymer ?
#
loop_
_entity_poly.entity_id
_entity_poly.type
_entity_poly.pdbx_seq_one_letter_code
_entity_poly.pdbx_strand_id
1 'polypeptide(L)'
;FPLLTNFFIDYIPLYNKFRAVSSILVIAEFTIPLLAILGLKELLSNKLNSKNKKALFISFLLTAGLSLLIAVKPDLFYSSLHSSQELLMLQQSIPEEYLNSILYNLQEVRSVLVSRDAWRSLFIISIGGGLLYFGIKKRVTQKWILLSLSLLVLADLWSVNKRYLYDDMFVDSSIKKELFTKSKADITILDDNDPNFRVLNFATNTFNENNTSYWHKSIGGYHAAKLQRYQDLIDKYISNEMQSYVQSLNEFEGDVSKIDRTTTPILNMLNAKYFIIPTQSNEMLAFKNQNHQGNAWFVSEYVKVDSPNDELSSLQRINLTTQAVINKEYKIETPINQLDIKDSRILLTSYKPNELIYHSKSSKDGLVVFSEIYYPGWKVTIDDKPSELIRANYILRALEIPAGEHIIKMEFKPTTIKVTESLAWGALSLLLLGFIIALGCTFKKK
;
A
#
# COMPACT_ATOMS: atom_id res chain seq x y z
N PHE A 1 -15.26 -14.29 -7.76
CA PHE A 1 -15.67 -14.29 -9.19
C PHE A 1 -14.48 -14.00 -10.11
N PRO A 2 -13.55 -14.96 -10.32
CA PRO A 2 -12.34 -14.72 -11.11
C PRO A 2 -12.63 -14.38 -12.58
N LEU A 3 -13.59 -15.07 -13.22
CA LEU A 3 -13.93 -14.86 -14.62
C LEU A 3 -14.37 -13.41 -14.92
N LEU A 4 -15.31 -12.89 -14.12
CA LEU A 4 -15.78 -11.50 -14.28
C LEU A 4 -14.66 -10.50 -14.00
N THR A 5 -13.87 -10.75 -12.97
CA THR A 5 -12.77 -9.85 -12.57
C THR A 5 -11.71 -9.77 -13.67
N ASN A 6 -11.27 -10.93 -14.19
CA ASN A 6 -10.27 -11.00 -15.24
C ASN A 6 -10.79 -10.37 -16.54
N PHE A 7 -12.04 -10.63 -16.92
CA PHE A 7 -12.65 -9.96 -18.08
C PHE A 7 -12.59 -8.43 -17.97
N PHE A 8 -12.92 -7.87 -16.81
CA PHE A 8 -12.85 -6.43 -16.60
C PHE A 8 -11.40 -5.91 -16.64
N ILE A 9 -10.47 -6.60 -16.00
CA ILE A 9 -9.05 -6.23 -15.99
C ILE A 9 -8.46 -6.24 -17.40
N ASP A 10 -8.78 -7.26 -18.19
CA ASP A 10 -8.14 -7.53 -19.48
C ASP A 10 -8.78 -6.71 -20.62
N TYR A 11 -10.10 -6.46 -20.58
CA TYR A 11 -10.84 -5.89 -21.72
C TYR A 11 -11.50 -4.54 -21.46
N ILE A 12 -11.77 -4.14 -20.20
CA ILE A 12 -12.47 -2.87 -19.94
C ILE A 12 -11.45 -1.73 -19.86
N PRO A 13 -11.58 -0.69 -20.71
CA PRO A 13 -10.62 0.40 -20.75
C PRO A 13 -10.41 1.05 -19.37
N LEU A 14 -9.14 1.25 -19.02
CA LEU A 14 -8.70 1.90 -17.77
C LEU A 14 -9.08 1.17 -16.47
N TYR A 15 -9.78 0.03 -16.52
CA TYR A 15 -10.16 -0.71 -15.31
C TYR A 15 -8.93 -1.19 -14.54
N ASN A 16 -7.92 -1.69 -15.25
CA ASN A 16 -6.64 -2.10 -14.69
C ASN A 16 -5.78 -0.95 -14.13
N LYS A 17 -6.28 0.29 -14.12
CA LYS A 17 -5.62 1.45 -13.50
C LYS A 17 -6.13 1.74 -12.09
N PHE A 18 -7.24 1.14 -11.67
CA PHE A 18 -7.69 1.23 -10.29
C PHE A 18 -6.76 0.43 -9.36
N ARG A 19 -6.43 1.02 -8.21
CA ARG A 19 -5.59 0.37 -7.18
C ARG A 19 -6.22 -0.91 -6.64
N ALA A 20 -7.54 -0.90 -6.47
CA ALA A 20 -8.34 -2.05 -6.05
C ALA A 20 -9.64 -2.05 -6.84
N VAL A 21 -10.23 -3.23 -7.02
CA VAL A 21 -11.56 -3.38 -7.65
C VAL A 21 -12.59 -2.48 -6.97
N SER A 22 -12.53 -2.33 -5.65
CA SER A 22 -13.42 -1.45 -4.88
C SER A 22 -13.25 0.05 -5.21
N SER A 23 -12.10 0.49 -5.73
CA SER A 23 -11.89 1.89 -6.08
C SER A 23 -12.78 2.36 -7.23
N ILE A 24 -13.34 1.45 -8.03
CA ILE A 24 -14.34 1.81 -9.06
C ILE A 24 -15.61 2.42 -8.45
N LEU A 25 -15.88 2.15 -7.16
CA LEU A 25 -17.04 2.71 -6.45
C LEU A 25 -17.02 4.25 -6.43
N VAL A 26 -15.86 4.89 -6.64
CA VAL A 26 -15.78 6.34 -6.81
C VAL A 26 -16.67 6.86 -7.96
N ILE A 27 -16.86 6.04 -9.01
CA ILE A 27 -17.76 6.38 -10.12
C ILE A 27 -19.20 6.42 -9.62
N ALA A 28 -19.62 5.43 -8.82
CA ALA A 28 -20.95 5.41 -8.23
C ALA A 28 -21.16 6.56 -7.24
N GLU A 29 -20.15 6.80 -6.39
CA GLU A 29 -20.14 7.90 -5.42
C GLU A 29 -20.25 9.29 -6.07
N PHE A 30 -19.76 9.47 -7.30
CA PHE A 30 -19.93 10.71 -8.05
C PHE A 30 -21.24 10.76 -8.86
N THR A 31 -21.55 9.68 -9.59
CA THR A 31 -22.68 9.65 -10.53
C THR A 31 -24.02 9.64 -9.82
N ILE A 32 -24.15 8.94 -8.69
CA ILE A 32 -25.42 8.88 -7.95
C ILE A 32 -25.82 10.27 -7.41
N PRO A 33 -24.96 11.02 -6.69
CA PRO A 33 -25.28 12.39 -6.28
C PRO A 33 -25.52 13.32 -7.46
N LEU A 34 -24.76 13.20 -8.55
CA LEU A 34 -24.97 14.01 -9.75
C LEU A 34 -26.38 13.76 -10.34
N LEU A 35 -26.79 12.50 -10.49
CA LEU A 35 -28.13 12.14 -10.95
C LEU A 35 -29.21 12.63 -9.97
N ALA A 36 -28.96 12.56 -8.66
CA ALA A 36 -29.88 13.08 -7.66
C ALA A 36 -30.06 14.62 -7.78
N ILE A 37 -28.97 15.37 -8.00
CA ILE A 37 -29.00 16.82 -8.21
C ILE A 37 -29.72 17.16 -9.52
N LEU A 38 -29.45 16.43 -10.60
CA LEU A 38 -30.15 16.61 -11.88
C LEU A 38 -31.64 16.30 -11.75
N GLY A 39 -32.00 15.23 -11.03
CA GLY A 39 -33.39 14.89 -10.72
C GLY A 39 -34.08 15.98 -9.90
N LEU A 40 -33.39 16.54 -8.90
CA LEU A 40 -33.90 17.66 -8.10
C LEU A 40 -34.10 18.92 -8.94
N LYS A 41 -33.15 19.25 -9.82
CA LYS A 41 -33.26 20.38 -10.76
C LYS A 41 -34.47 20.21 -11.67
N GLU A 42 -34.65 19.03 -12.26
CA GLU A 42 -35.77 18.71 -13.13
C GLU A 42 -37.11 18.83 -12.39
N LEU A 43 -37.19 18.27 -11.17
CA LEU A 43 -38.38 18.32 -10.31
C LEU A 43 -38.77 19.77 -9.94
N LEU A 44 -37.79 20.64 -9.70
CA LEU A 44 -38.04 22.03 -9.31
C LEU A 44 -38.28 22.94 -10.51
N SER A 45 -37.62 22.72 -11.65
CA SER A 45 -37.73 23.57 -12.84
C SER A 45 -39.01 23.32 -13.65
N ASN A 46 -39.41 22.06 -13.84
CA ASN A 46 -40.63 21.72 -14.55
C ASN A 46 -41.82 21.66 -13.57
N LYS A 47 -42.90 22.40 -13.87
CA LYS A 47 -44.18 22.26 -13.15
C LYS A 47 -44.59 20.79 -13.25
N LEU A 48 -44.73 20.11 -12.11
CA LEU A 48 -44.89 18.65 -12.08
C LEU A 48 -46.17 18.17 -12.78
N ASN A 49 -45.99 17.36 -13.81
CA ASN A 49 -47.05 16.55 -14.41
C ASN A 49 -47.31 15.28 -13.58
N SER A 50 -48.47 14.62 -13.79
CA SER A 50 -48.88 13.38 -13.09
C SER A 50 -47.79 12.29 -13.07
N LYS A 51 -46.99 12.19 -14.14
CA LYS A 51 -45.86 11.26 -14.27
C LYS A 51 -44.78 11.46 -13.19
N ASN A 52 -44.43 12.71 -12.86
CA ASN A 52 -43.35 13.01 -11.91
C ASN A 52 -43.77 12.69 -10.47
N LYS A 53 -45.06 12.81 -10.14
CA LYS A 53 -45.61 12.43 -8.83
C LYS A 53 -45.54 10.91 -8.60
N LYS A 54 -45.89 10.12 -9.63
CA LYS A 54 -45.78 8.66 -9.57
C LYS A 54 -44.33 8.22 -9.39
N ALA A 55 -43.40 8.81 -10.16
CA ALA A 55 -41.98 8.50 -10.05
C ALA A 55 -41.44 8.79 -8.64
N LEU A 56 -41.74 9.98 -8.08
CA LEU A 56 -41.32 10.34 -6.73
C LEU A 56 -41.88 9.37 -5.67
N PHE A 57 -43.16 8.99 -5.79
CA PHE A 57 -43.79 8.05 -4.87
C PHE A 57 -43.16 6.65 -4.96
N ILE A 58 -42.89 6.15 -6.17
CA ILE A 58 -42.21 4.87 -6.38
C ILE A 58 -40.79 4.91 -5.81
N SER A 59 -40.02 5.96 -6.11
CA SER A 59 -38.67 6.13 -5.56
C SER A 59 -38.69 6.14 -4.04
N PHE A 60 -39.61 6.92 -3.44
CA PHE A 60 -39.80 6.96 -2.00
C PHE A 60 -40.13 5.57 -1.44
N LEU A 61 -41.09 4.87 -2.03
CA LEU A 61 -41.52 3.55 -1.55
C LEU A 61 -40.41 2.50 -1.67
N LEU A 62 -39.62 2.53 -2.75
CA LEU A 62 -38.49 1.63 -2.92
C LEU A 62 -37.39 1.92 -1.90
N THR A 63 -36.99 3.18 -1.70
CA THR A 63 -35.89 3.51 -0.78
C THR A 63 -36.29 3.43 0.68
N ALA A 64 -37.48 3.95 1.04
CA ALA A 64 -38.00 3.88 2.40
C ALA A 64 -38.45 2.45 2.74
N GLY A 65 -39.09 1.75 1.81
CA GLY A 65 -39.51 0.36 2.00
C GLY A 65 -38.33 -0.58 2.20
N LEU A 66 -37.26 -0.44 1.40
CA LEU A 66 -36.03 -1.20 1.61
C LEU A 66 -35.38 -0.85 2.95
N SER A 67 -35.31 0.44 3.31
CA SER A 67 -34.78 0.87 4.61
C SER A 67 -35.57 0.29 5.78
N LEU A 68 -36.91 0.30 5.71
CA LEU A 68 -37.78 -0.29 6.73
C LEU A 68 -37.59 -1.80 6.83
N LEU A 69 -37.51 -2.48 5.70
CA LEU A 69 -37.31 -3.92 5.66
C LEU A 69 -35.97 -4.32 6.28
N ILE A 70 -34.88 -3.59 5.99
CA ILE A 70 -33.57 -3.81 6.63
C ILE A 70 -33.61 -3.43 8.12
N ALA A 71 -34.35 -2.38 8.48
CA ALA A 71 -34.47 -1.95 9.87
C ALA A 71 -35.17 -3.00 10.76
N VAL A 72 -36.20 -3.67 10.23
CA VAL A 72 -36.94 -4.71 10.95
C VAL A 72 -36.24 -6.07 10.87
N LYS A 73 -35.62 -6.39 9.73
CA LYS A 73 -34.93 -7.65 9.50
C LYS A 73 -33.56 -7.42 8.88
N PRO A 74 -32.56 -6.98 9.69
CA PRO A 74 -31.20 -6.68 9.21
C PRO A 74 -30.50 -7.90 8.61
N ASP A 75 -30.85 -9.10 9.06
CA ASP A 75 -30.27 -10.36 8.59
C ASP A 75 -30.93 -10.90 7.31
N LEU A 76 -31.84 -10.16 6.66
CA LEU A 76 -32.57 -10.68 5.49
C LEU A 76 -31.65 -11.01 4.30
N PHE A 77 -30.59 -10.23 4.09
CA PHE A 77 -29.70 -10.34 2.92
C PHE A 77 -28.34 -10.98 3.24
N TYR A 78 -28.13 -11.39 4.49
CA TYR A 78 -26.83 -11.88 4.97
C TYR A 78 -27.02 -13.20 5.70
N SER A 79 -26.31 -14.25 5.25
CA SER A 79 -26.28 -15.55 5.96
C SER A 79 -25.43 -15.50 7.23
N SER A 80 -24.45 -14.60 7.28
CA SER A 80 -23.65 -14.25 8.45
C SER A 80 -23.12 -12.83 8.28
N LEU A 81 -22.92 -12.12 9.39
CA LEU A 81 -22.33 -10.78 9.39
C LEU A 81 -20.81 -10.81 9.61
N HIS A 82 -20.15 -11.97 9.50
CA HIS A 82 -18.70 -12.15 9.62
C HIS A 82 -18.11 -12.75 8.35
N SER A 83 -16.85 -12.41 8.05
CA SER A 83 -16.15 -12.99 6.90
C SER A 83 -15.54 -14.35 7.25
N SER A 84 -15.31 -15.21 6.26
CA SER A 84 -14.64 -16.50 6.46
C SER A 84 -13.23 -16.33 7.05
N GLN A 85 -12.56 -15.23 6.71
CA GLN A 85 -11.21 -14.93 7.20
C GLN A 85 -11.22 -14.46 8.65
N GLU A 86 -12.23 -13.67 9.04
CA GLU A 86 -12.46 -13.30 10.44
C GLU A 86 -12.72 -14.53 11.31
N LEU A 87 -13.54 -15.47 10.81
CA LEU A 87 -13.81 -16.72 11.53
C LEU A 87 -12.53 -17.54 11.74
N LEU A 88 -11.68 -17.66 10.71
CA LEU A 88 -10.40 -18.36 10.81
C LEU A 88 -9.46 -17.70 11.84
N MET A 89 -9.38 -16.37 11.84
CA MET A 89 -8.55 -15.63 12.80
C MET A 89 -9.03 -15.82 14.24
N LEU A 90 -10.34 -15.78 14.47
CA LEU A 90 -10.93 -16.01 15.79
C LEU A 90 -10.70 -17.44 16.25
N GLN A 91 -10.83 -18.44 15.37
CA GLN A 91 -10.54 -19.85 15.69
C GLN A 91 -9.08 -20.08 16.09
N GLN A 92 -8.14 -19.36 15.50
CA GLN A 92 -6.71 -19.48 15.85
C GLN A 92 -6.35 -18.75 17.14
N SER A 93 -7.10 -17.71 17.49
CA SER A 93 -6.76 -16.80 18.61
C SER A 93 -7.56 -17.05 19.88
N ILE A 94 -8.71 -17.71 19.78
CA ILE A 94 -9.68 -17.87 20.87
C ILE A 94 -9.98 -19.34 21.10
N PRO A 95 -9.97 -19.83 22.36
CA PRO A 95 -10.39 -21.19 22.68
C PRO A 95 -11.83 -21.47 22.23
N GLU A 96 -12.09 -22.69 21.75
CA GLU A 96 -13.39 -23.09 21.18
C GLU A 96 -14.59 -22.85 22.12
N GLU A 97 -14.39 -22.98 23.44
CA GLU A 97 -15.43 -22.77 24.45
C GLU A 97 -16.03 -21.35 24.43
N TYR A 98 -15.21 -20.34 24.12
CA TYR A 98 -15.65 -18.93 24.05
C TYR A 98 -16.03 -18.50 22.63
N LEU A 99 -15.71 -19.29 21.62
CA LEU A 99 -15.87 -18.87 20.22
C LEU A 99 -17.35 -18.66 19.86
N ASN A 100 -18.22 -19.59 20.24
CA ASN A 100 -19.64 -19.53 19.88
C ASN A 100 -20.35 -18.33 20.53
N SER A 101 -20.04 -18.03 21.79
CA SER A 101 -20.63 -16.88 22.48
C SER A 101 -20.15 -15.56 21.89
N ILE A 102 -18.87 -15.46 21.51
CA ILE A 102 -18.32 -14.29 20.82
C ILE A 102 -18.94 -14.12 19.44
N LEU A 103 -19.09 -15.18 18.65
CA LEU A 103 -19.71 -15.11 17.32
C LEU A 103 -21.17 -14.66 17.40
N TYR A 104 -21.93 -15.19 18.36
CA TYR A 104 -23.30 -14.77 18.61
C TYR A 104 -23.37 -13.27 18.98
N ASN A 105 -22.57 -12.84 19.97
CA ASN A 105 -22.54 -11.45 20.41
C ASN A 105 -22.10 -10.49 19.29
N LEU A 106 -21.12 -10.90 18.48
CA LEU A 106 -20.67 -10.12 17.31
C LEU A 106 -21.80 -9.98 16.29
N GLN A 107 -22.53 -11.05 16.00
CA GLN A 107 -23.66 -11.01 15.09
C GLN A 107 -24.77 -10.10 15.63
N GLU A 108 -25.11 -10.21 16.91
CA GLU A 108 -26.12 -9.36 17.55
C GLU A 108 -25.74 -7.88 17.47
N VAL A 109 -24.51 -7.51 17.86
CA VAL A 109 -24.02 -6.12 17.80
C VAL A 109 -24.07 -5.59 16.37
N ARG A 110 -23.64 -6.38 15.38
CA ARG A 110 -23.68 -5.97 13.96
C ARG A 110 -25.11 -5.82 13.44
N SER A 111 -26.01 -6.73 13.82
CA SER A 111 -27.43 -6.69 13.47
C SER A 111 -28.10 -5.41 14.00
N VAL A 112 -27.80 -5.05 15.26
CA VAL A 112 -28.24 -3.78 15.87
C VAL A 112 -27.68 -2.56 15.13
N LEU A 113 -26.40 -2.57 14.75
CA LEU A 113 -25.78 -1.47 14.00
C LEU A 113 -26.45 -1.27 12.63
N VAL A 114 -26.68 -2.36 11.89
CA VAL A 114 -27.38 -2.32 10.58
C VAL A 114 -28.80 -1.81 10.75
N SER A 115 -29.56 -2.35 11.71
CA SER A 115 -30.94 -1.93 11.99
C SER A 115 -31.01 -0.43 12.34
N ARG A 116 -30.14 0.04 13.25
CA ARG A 116 -30.07 1.46 13.66
C ARG A 116 -29.84 2.39 12.47
N ASP A 117 -28.91 2.03 11.58
CA ASP A 117 -28.59 2.85 10.42
C ASP A 117 -29.67 2.80 9.33
N ALA A 118 -30.38 1.69 9.22
CA ALA A 118 -31.56 1.56 8.37
C ALA A 118 -32.74 2.41 8.90
N TRP A 119 -32.97 2.45 10.22
CA TRP A 119 -33.93 3.38 10.83
C TRP A 119 -33.57 4.83 10.58
N ARG A 120 -32.30 5.22 10.78
CA ARG A 120 -31.83 6.57 10.45
C ARG A 120 -32.11 6.93 8.99
N SER A 121 -31.75 6.04 8.07
CA SER A 121 -31.97 6.22 6.64
C SER A 121 -33.46 6.40 6.33
N LEU A 122 -34.33 5.59 6.94
CA LEU A 122 -35.78 5.71 6.81
C LEU A 122 -36.28 7.10 7.23
N PHE A 123 -35.80 7.64 8.36
CA PHE A 123 -36.19 8.97 8.82
C PHE A 123 -35.70 10.07 7.87
N ILE A 124 -34.44 10.02 7.42
CA ILE A 124 -33.89 10.99 6.47
C ILE A 124 -34.65 10.96 5.14
N ILE A 125 -34.93 9.78 4.61
CA ILE A 125 -35.71 9.60 3.38
C ILE A 125 -37.14 10.12 3.56
N SER A 126 -37.76 9.89 4.73
CA SER A 126 -39.11 10.36 5.06
C SER A 126 -39.18 11.89 5.14
N ILE A 127 -38.22 12.52 5.80
CA ILE A 127 -38.13 13.99 5.90
C ILE A 127 -37.87 14.57 4.50
N GLY A 128 -36.90 14.03 3.76
CA GLY A 128 -36.58 14.48 2.40
C GLY A 128 -37.75 14.33 1.43
N GLY A 129 -38.43 13.16 1.45
CA GLY A 129 -39.63 12.90 0.66
C GLY A 129 -40.78 13.85 1.01
N GLY A 130 -40.97 14.14 2.29
CA GLY A 130 -41.93 15.13 2.78
C GLY A 130 -41.64 16.55 2.27
N LEU A 131 -40.38 17.00 2.37
CA LEU A 131 -39.94 18.31 1.87
C LEU A 131 -40.19 18.45 0.36
N LEU A 132 -39.84 17.42 -0.42
CA LEU A 132 -40.11 17.40 -1.86
C LEU A 132 -41.62 17.43 -2.13
N TYR A 133 -42.42 16.63 -1.42
CA TYR A 133 -43.88 16.62 -1.56
C TYR A 133 -44.54 17.97 -1.26
N PHE A 134 -44.13 18.66 -0.20
CA PHE A 134 -44.64 20.00 0.10
C PHE A 134 -44.19 21.05 -0.91
N GLY A 135 -42.99 20.90 -1.45
CA GLY A 135 -42.51 21.68 -2.57
C GLY A 135 -43.36 21.51 -3.84
N ILE A 136 -43.72 20.26 -4.14
CA ILE A 136 -44.62 19.92 -5.26
C ILE A 136 -46.00 20.57 -5.08
N LYS A 137 -46.51 20.61 -3.84
CA LYS A 137 -47.78 21.28 -3.51
C LYS A 137 -47.69 22.81 -3.52
N LYS A 138 -46.53 23.39 -3.85
CA LYS A 138 -46.25 24.85 -3.81
C LYS A 138 -46.52 25.49 -2.45
N ARG A 139 -46.50 24.71 -1.36
CA ARG A 139 -46.66 25.25 0.00
C ARG A 139 -45.37 25.91 0.51
N VAL A 140 -44.25 25.60 -0.12
CA VAL A 140 -42.92 26.08 0.27
C VAL A 140 -42.19 26.54 -1.00
N THR A 141 -41.46 27.66 -0.92
CA THR A 141 -40.68 28.18 -2.06
C THR A 141 -39.47 27.28 -2.35
N GLN A 142 -39.01 27.26 -3.61
CA GLN A 142 -37.84 26.48 -4.04
C GLN A 142 -36.58 26.77 -3.21
N LYS A 143 -36.34 28.04 -2.85
CA LYS A 143 -35.19 28.45 -2.02
C LYS A 143 -35.15 27.71 -0.69
N TRP A 144 -36.29 27.63 0.00
CA TRP A 144 -36.39 26.98 1.30
C TRP A 144 -36.28 25.45 1.19
N ILE A 145 -36.82 24.83 0.13
CA ILE A 145 -36.65 23.40 -0.12
C ILE A 145 -35.16 23.05 -0.29
N LEU A 146 -34.45 23.81 -1.12
CA LEU A 146 -33.03 23.58 -1.36
C LEU A 146 -32.20 23.76 -0.09
N LEU A 147 -32.48 24.80 0.70
CA LEU A 147 -31.80 25.02 1.98
C LEU A 147 -32.05 23.87 2.96
N SER A 148 -33.31 23.47 3.15
CA SER A 148 -33.67 22.40 4.08
C SER A 148 -33.08 21.05 3.66
N LEU A 149 -33.08 20.72 2.36
CA LEU A 149 -32.43 19.50 1.86
C LEU A 149 -30.92 19.56 2.06
N SER A 150 -30.28 20.70 1.80
CA SER A 150 -28.84 20.86 2.01
C SER A 150 -28.47 20.68 3.48
N LEU A 151 -29.26 21.25 4.40
CA LEU A 151 -29.08 21.08 5.85
C LEU A 151 -29.33 19.63 6.28
N LEU A 152 -30.34 18.95 5.72
CA LEU A 152 -30.62 17.55 6.02
C LEU A 152 -29.47 16.64 5.59
N VAL A 153 -28.94 16.84 4.37
CA VAL A 153 -27.77 16.11 3.85
C VAL A 153 -26.53 16.40 4.69
N LEU A 154 -26.29 17.68 5.02
CA LEU A 154 -25.16 18.06 5.86
C LEU A 154 -25.24 17.42 7.24
N ALA A 155 -26.40 17.44 7.89
CA ALA A 155 -26.61 16.84 9.20
C ALA A 155 -26.41 15.32 9.18
N ASP A 156 -26.93 14.62 8.17
CA ASP A 156 -26.73 13.17 8.01
C ASP A 156 -25.24 12.85 7.81
N LEU A 157 -24.59 13.46 6.81
CA LEU A 157 -23.17 13.23 6.52
C LEU A 157 -22.27 13.59 7.71
N TRP A 158 -22.55 14.71 8.39
CA TRP A 158 -21.81 15.11 9.59
C TRP A 158 -21.93 14.07 10.70
N SER A 159 -23.16 13.60 10.97
CA SER A 159 -23.41 12.59 12.01
C SER A 159 -22.72 11.26 11.73
N VAL A 160 -22.63 10.86 10.45
CA VAL A 160 -21.93 9.65 10.03
C VAL A 160 -20.42 9.84 10.13
N ASN A 161 -19.90 10.95 9.61
CA ASN A 161 -18.46 11.24 9.60
C ASN A 161 -17.90 11.34 11.02
N LYS A 162 -18.65 11.94 11.97
CA LYS A 162 -18.26 12.00 13.38
C LYS A 162 -18.12 10.62 14.02
N ARG A 163 -18.73 9.55 13.51
CA ARG A 163 -18.50 8.19 14.04
C ARG A 163 -17.11 7.66 13.69
N TYR A 164 -16.54 8.10 12.57
CA TYR A 164 -15.22 7.68 12.09
C TYR A 164 -14.10 8.60 12.59
N LEU A 165 -14.37 9.92 12.66
CA LEU A 165 -13.44 10.92 13.20
C LEU A 165 -14.15 11.79 14.25
N TYR A 166 -14.19 11.34 15.50
CA TYR A 166 -14.74 12.06 16.66
C TYR A 166 -13.66 12.75 17.50
N ASP A 167 -14.12 13.64 18.37
CA ASP A 167 -13.26 14.57 19.12
C ASP A 167 -12.30 13.86 20.08
N ASP A 168 -12.72 12.74 20.69
CA ASP A 168 -11.87 12.04 21.67
C ASP A 168 -10.72 11.24 21.03
N MET A 169 -10.67 11.11 19.70
CA MET A 169 -9.49 10.54 19.02
C MET A 169 -8.35 11.54 18.87
N PHE A 170 -8.61 12.83 19.11
CA PHE A 170 -7.56 13.84 19.15
C PHE A 170 -6.97 13.87 20.56
N VAL A 171 -5.78 13.32 20.70
CA VAL A 171 -5.02 13.33 21.96
C VAL A 171 -3.94 14.42 21.91
N ASP A 172 -3.68 15.05 23.05
CA ASP A 172 -2.57 16.01 23.18
C ASP A 172 -1.24 15.35 22.78
N SER A 173 -0.31 16.15 22.25
CA SER A 173 1.01 15.63 21.84
C SER A 173 1.81 15.01 22.99
N SER A 174 1.53 15.39 24.23
CA SER A 174 2.09 14.79 25.46
C SER A 174 1.48 13.43 25.81
N ILE A 175 0.25 13.15 25.33
CA ILE A 175 -0.49 11.89 25.49
C ILE A 175 -0.35 11.02 24.23
N LYS A 176 0.49 11.41 23.24
CA LYS A 176 1.05 10.44 22.29
C LYS A 176 1.81 9.40 23.09
N LYS A 177 1.07 8.40 23.60
CA LYS A 177 1.57 7.17 24.16
C LYS A 177 2.70 6.75 23.25
N GLU A 178 3.82 6.37 23.85
CA GLU A 178 4.91 5.66 23.20
C GLU A 178 4.33 4.36 22.63
N LEU A 179 3.58 4.45 21.51
CA LEU A 179 2.94 3.32 20.86
C LEU A 179 4.01 2.32 20.41
N PHE A 180 5.24 2.80 20.24
CA PHE A 180 6.43 2.04 19.95
C PHE A 180 7.50 2.41 20.97
N THR A 181 7.71 1.57 21.98
CA THR A 181 8.86 1.67 22.87
C THR A 181 10.06 0.98 22.21
N LYS A 182 11.26 1.56 22.35
CA LYS A 182 12.48 0.93 21.84
C LYS A 182 12.80 -0.29 22.70
N SER A 183 13.00 -1.44 22.05
CA SER A 183 13.60 -2.62 22.67
C SER A 183 15.11 -2.44 22.85
N LYS A 184 15.75 -3.34 23.63
CA LYS A 184 17.21 -3.36 23.73
C LYS A 184 17.87 -3.61 22.37
N ALA A 185 17.29 -4.47 21.54
CA ALA A 185 17.73 -4.68 20.16
C ALA A 185 17.72 -3.37 19.36
N ASP A 186 16.65 -2.58 19.46
CA ASP A 186 16.55 -1.31 18.74
C ASP A 186 17.64 -0.33 19.17
N ILE A 187 17.90 -0.22 20.47
CA ILE A 187 18.95 0.66 21.00
C ILE A 187 20.32 0.25 20.44
N THR A 188 20.65 -1.05 20.47
CA THR A 188 21.92 -1.56 19.95
C THR A 188 22.08 -1.31 18.45
N ILE A 189 21.02 -1.49 17.67
CA ILE A 189 21.06 -1.31 16.22
C ILE A 189 21.19 0.18 15.84
N LEU A 190 20.52 1.07 16.57
CA LEU A 190 20.55 2.52 16.32
C LEU A 190 21.90 3.18 16.64
N ASP A 191 22.82 2.48 17.33
CA ASP A 191 24.19 2.93 17.55
C ASP A 191 25.09 2.76 16.31
N ASP A 192 24.67 1.95 15.33
CA ASP A 192 25.40 1.77 14.07
C ASP A 192 25.20 2.96 13.13
N ASN A 193 26.30 3.68 12.85
CA ASN A 193 26.31 4.89 12.03
C ASN A 193 26.37 4.63 10.51
N ASP A 194 26.27 3.38 10.06
CA ASP A 194 26.22 3.05 8.63
C ASP A 194 24.98 3.71 7.96
N PRO A 195 25.16 4.46 6.85
CA PRO A 195 24.08 5.22 6.23
C PRO A 195 22.91 4.36 5.75
N ASN A 196 23.14 3.08 5.44
CA ASN A 196 22.09 2.21 4.92
C ASN A 196 22.39 0.72 5.14
N PHE A 197 21.51 0.09 5.91
CA PHE A 197 21.42 -1.35 6.07
C PHE A 197 19.98 -1.75 6.38
N ARG A 198 19.65 -3.02 6.24
CA ARG A 198 18.32 -3.54 6.56
C ARG A 198 18.32 -4.40 7.82
N VAL A 199 17.17 -4.43 8.48
CA VAL A 199 16.89 -5.22 9.67
C VAL A 199 15.78 -6.21 9.38
N LEU A 200 15.87 -7.43 9.91
CA LEU A 200 14.80 -8.42 9.83
C LEU A 200 14.39 -8.83 11.25
N ASN A 201 13.08 -8.78 11.54
CA ASN A 201 12.55 -9.10 12.86
C ASN A 201 11.86 -10.46 12.84
N PHE A 202 12.38 -11.42 13.61
CA PHE A 202 11.87 -12.78 13.74
C PHE A 202 10.84 -12.92 14.86
N ALA A 203 10.70 -11.91 15.74
CA ALA A 203 9.84 -11.99 16.92
C ALA A 203 8.34 -11.83 16.62
N THR A 204 8.01 -11.41 15.40
CA THR A 204 6.65 -11.05 14.98
C THR A 204 6.30 -11.71 13.65
N ASN A 205 5.06 -11.56 13.18
CA ASN A 205 4.70 -11.91 11.81
C ASN A 205 5.36 -10.91 10.83
N THR A 206 6.64 -11.15 10.52
CA THR A 206 7.59 -10.22 9.89
C THR A 206 7.07 -9.54 8.63
N PHE A 207 6.27 -10.24 7.83
CA PHE A 207 5.74 -9.74 6.55
C PHE A 207 4.30 -9.20 6.64
N ASN A 208 3.76 -9.10 7.87
CA ASN A 208 2.42 -8.62 8.17
C ASN A 208 2.41 -7.66 9.39
N GLU A 209 3.50 -6.95 9.65
CA GLU A 209 3.65 -5.97 10.73
C GLU A 209 4.38 -4.72 10.23
N ASN A 210 4.21 -3.56 10.89
CA ASN A 210 4.86 -2.30 10.49
C ASN A 210 5.66 -1.62 11.61
N ASN A 211 5.74 -2.24 12.78
CA ASN A 211 6.40 -1.69 13.97
C ASN A 211 7.92 -1.63 13.77
N THR A 212 8.53 -2.66 13.19
CA THR A 212 9.98 -2.67 12.93
C THR A 212 10.39 -1.49 12.04
N SER A 213 9.55 -1.12 11.07
CA SER A 213 9.78 -0.02 10.14
C SER A 213 9.75 1.37 10.79
N TYR A 214 9.25 1.48 12.02
CA TYR A 214 9.25 2.74 12.76
C TYR A 214 10.68 3.15 13.18
N TRP A 215 11.52 2.17 13.53
CA TRP A 215 12.90 2.40 13.97
C TRP A 215 13.94 2.05 12.91
N HIS A 216 13.64 1.08 12.03
CA HIS A 216 14.64 0.49 11.13
C HIS A 216 14.15 0.36 9.70
N LYS A 217 15.08 0.21 8.75
CA LYS A 217 14.75 -0.18 7.38
C LYS A 217 14.47 -1.68 7.33
N SER A 218 13.20 -2.07 7.48
CA SER A 218 12.83 -3.49 7.55
C SER A 218 12.90 -4.20 6.19
N ILE A 219 13.38 -5.44 6.17
CA ILE A 219 13.16 -6.39 5.06
C ILE A 219 11.70 -6.91 5.07
N GLY A 220 11.10 -6.95 6.26
CA GLY A 220 9.70 -7.27 6.45
C GLY A 220 8.79 -6.09 6.11
N GLY A 221 7.63 -6.05 6.75
CA GLY A 221 6.65 -4.99 6.54
C GLY A 221 5.35 -5.50 5.94
N TYR A 222 4.23 -4.93 6.39
CA TYR A 222 2.95 -5.06 5.71
C TYR A 222 2.79 -3.95 4.66
N HIS A 223 2.54 -4.36 3.42
CA HIS A 223 2.12 -3.46 2.36
C HIS A 223 0.97 -4.09 1.57
N ALA A 224 -0.16 -3.37 1.45
CA ALA A 224 -1.37 -3.88 0.79
C ALA A 224 -1.20 -4.17 -0.72
N ALA A 225 -0.16 -3.62 -1.35
CA ALA A 225 0.18 -3.84 -2.75
C ALA A 225 1.68 -4.15 -2.89
N LYS A 226 2.13 -5.24 -2.26
CA LYS A 226 3.54 -5.67 -2.30
C LYS A 226 3.93 -6.04 -3.73
N LEU A 227 5.19 -5.81 -4.12
CA LEU A 227 5.70 -6.20 -5.43
C LEU A 227 5.68 -7.74 -5.55
N GLN A 228 5.12 -8.26 -6.65
CA GLN A 228 5.02 -9.72 -6.87
C GLN A 228 6.39 -10.40 -6.73
N ARG A 229 7.44 -9.85 -7.37
CA ARG A 229 8.81 -10.40 -7.26
C ARG A 229 9.34 -10.42 -5.81
N TYR A 230 8.94 -9.47 -4.98
CA TYR A 230 9.35 -9.49 -3.57
C TYR A 230 8.59 -10.58 -2.81
N GLN A 231 7.29 -10.76 -3.11
CA GLN A 231 6.50 -11.85 -2.57
C GLN A 231 7.05 -13.23 -2.99
N ASP A 232 7.47 -13.37 -4.25
CA ASP A 232 8.10 -14.60 -4.76
C ASP A 232 9.40 -14.93 -4.00
N LEU A 233 10.20 -13.92 -3.62
CA LEU A 233 11.36 -14.12 -2.76
C LEU A 233 10.99 -14.53 -1.34
N ILE A 234 9.94 -13.93 -0.75
CA ILE A 234 9.46 -14.29 0.58
C ILE A 234 9.05 -15.77 0.63
N ASP A 235 8.19 -16.16 -0.32
CA ASP A 235 7.55 -17.47 -0.34
C ASP A 235 8.55 -18.57 -0.68
N LYS A 236 9.47 -18.30 -1.62
CA LYS A 236 10.39 -19.32 -2.10
C LYS A 236 11.67 -19.43 -1.27
N TYR A 237 12.19 -18.31 -0.75
CA TYR A 237 13.52 -18.28 -0.16
C TYR A 237 13.57 -17.70 1.25
N ILE A 238 13.10 -16.48 1.46
CA ILE A 238 13.36 -15.77 2.73
C ILE A 238 12.76 -16.53 3.91
N SER A 239 11.55 -17.08 3.78
CA SER A 239 10.92 -17.86 4.86
C SER A 239 11.76 -19.08 5.27
N ASN A 240 12.36 -19.78 4.30
CA ASN A 240 13.22 -20.94 4.54
C ASN A 240 14.60 -20.54 5.09
N GLU A 241 15.18 -19.43 4.61
CA GLU A 241 16.43 -18.88 5.15
C GLU A 241 16.27 -18.43 6.60
N MET A 242 15.12 -17.84 6.94
CA MET A 242 14.81 -17.47 8.33
C MET A 242 14.79 -18.71 9.24
N GLN A 243 14.14 -19.78 8.81
CA GLN A 243 14.12 -21.03 9.57
C GLN A 243 15.53 -21.63 9.71
N SER A 244 16.29 -21.66 8.62
CA SER A 244 17.66 -22.20 8.59
C SER A 244 18.60 -21.40 9.49
N TYR A 245 18.48 -20.07 9.50
CA TYR A 245 19.28 -19.20 10.36
C TYR A 245 19.01 -19.47 11.85
N VAL A 246 17.74 -19.57 12.25
CA VAL A 246 17.37 -19.86 13.65
C VAL A 246 17.88 -21.25 14.06
N GLN A 247 17.82 -22.24 13.17
CA GLN A 247 18.37 -23.57 13.43
C GLN A 247 19.89 -23.51 13.65
N SER A 248 20.64 -22.86 12.77
CA SER A 248 22.10 -22.71 12.92
C SER A 248 22.48 -21.90 14.15
N LEU A 249 21.71 -20.86 14.48
CA LEU A 249 21.95 -20.06 15.69
C LEU A 249 21.80 -20.90 16.96
N ASN A 250 20.80 -21.79 17.01
CA ASN A 250 20.61 -22.70 18.13
C ASN A 250 21.71 -23.78 18.18
N GLU A 251 22.11 -24.33 17.02
CA GLU A 251 23.18 -25.34 16.92
C GLU A 251 24.53 -24.80 17.40
N PHE A 252 24.83 -23.53 17.11
CA PHE A 252 26.08 -22.88 17.51
C PHE A 252 25.98 -22.09 18.82
N GLU A 253 24.93 -22.33 19.62
CA GLU A 253 24.72 -21.68 20.93
C GLU A 253 24.79 -20.14 20.88
N GLY A 254 24.31 -19.54 19.79
CA GLY A 254 24.31 -18.09 19.58
C GLY A 254 25.58 -17.52 18.94
N ASP A 255 26.58 -18.34 18.62
CA ASP A 255 27.82 -17.91 17.96
C ASP A 255 27.61 -17.67 16.46
N VAL A 256 27.27 -16.42 16.11
CA VAL A 256 27.01 -15.99 14.73
C VAL A 256 28.23 -16.10 13.81
N SER A 257 29.45 -16.19 14.35
CA SER A 257 30.68 -16.29 13.54
C SER A 257 30.83 -17.64 12.83
N LYS A 258 30.12 -18.66 13.32
CA LYS A 258 30.08 -20.01 12.73
C LYS A 258 29.00 -20.19 11.66
N ILE A 259 28.09 -19.22 11.53
CA ILE A 259 27.02 -19.28 10.53
C ILE A 259 27.60 -18.92 9.17
N ASP A 260 27.56 -19.88 8.25
CA ASP A 260 28.04 -19.70 6.89
C ASP A 260 27.14 -18.72 6.08
N ARG A 261 27.74 -18.01 5.13
CA ARG A 261 27.04 -17.15 4.17
C ARG A 261 26.04 -17.91 3.31
N THR A 262 26.24 -19.21 3.15
CA THR A 262 25.36 -20.10 2.38
C THR A 262 24.04 -20.39 3.08
N THR A 263 23.94 -20.11 4.39
CA THR A 263 22.70 -20.26 5.16
C THR A 263 21.63 -19.22 4.78
N THR A 264 22.05 -18.00 4.43
CA THR A 264 21.15 -16.85 4.22
C THR A 264 21.49 -16.00 2.98
N PRO A 265 21.75 -16.60 1.79
CA PRO A 265 22.24 -15.88 0.62
C PRO A 265 21.31 -14.75 0.14
N ILE A 266 19.99 -14.93 0.21
CA ILE A 266 19.01 -13.91 -0.19
C ILE A 266 18.98 -12.76 0.83
N LEU A 267 18.97 -13.05 2.14
CA LEU A 267 19.06 -12.01 3.16
C LEU A 267 20.40 -11.24 3.08
N ASN A 268 21.49 -11.94 2.75
CA ASN A 268 22.81 -11.35 2.59
C ASN A 268 22.85 -10.34 1.42
N MET A 269 22.29 -10.69 0.25
CA MET A 269 22.21 -9.77 -0.89
C MET A 269 21.24 -8.60 -0.67
N LEU A 270 20.26 -8.76 0.23
CA LEU A 270 19.37 -7.69 0.69
C LEU A 270 20.01 -6.81 1.78
N ASN A 271 21.31 -6.94 2.03
CA ASN A 271 22.04 -6.15 3.03
C ASN A 271 21.39 -6.20 4.42
N ALA A 272 20.90 -7.40 4.81
CA ALA A 272 20.35 -7.64 6.13
C ALA A 272 21.50 -7.67 7.15
N LYS A 273 21.77 -6.54 7.81
CA LYS A 273 22.91 -6.42 8.72
C LYS A 273 22.57 -6.88 10.14
N TYR A 274 21.30 -6.74 10.54
CA TYR A 274 20.84 -7.13 11.87
C TYR A 274 19.57 -7.98 11.82
N PHE A 275 19.54 -8.97 12.71
CA PHE A 275 18.39 -9.83 12.96
C PHE A 275 17.91 -9.65 14.40
N ILE A 276 16.64 -9.33 14.58
CA ILE A 276 16.01 -9.23 15.90
C ILE A 276 15.36 -10.56 16.20
N ILE A 277 15.80 -11.22 17.27
CA ILE A 277 15.36 -12.58 17.64
C ILE A 277 14.83 -12.57 19.07
N PRO A 278 13.66 -13.17 19.34
CA PRO A 278 13.14 -13.30 20.69
C PRO A 278 13.91 -14.40 21.44
N THR A 279 14.26 -14.12 22.69
CA THR A 279 14.80 -15.14 23.61
C THR A 279 13.69 -15.99 24.21
N GLN A 280 14.06 -17.04 24.92
CA GLN A 280 13.11 -17.83 25.73
C GLN A 280 12.40 -16.99 26.82
N SER A 281 13.02 -15.90 27.29
CA SER A 281 12.42 -14.93 28.21
C SER A 281 11.57 -13.87 27.50
N ASN A 282 11.32 -14.03 26.20
CA ASN A 282 10.59 -13.10 25.33
C ASN A 282 11.25 -11.70 25.22
N GLU A 283 12.55 -11.63 25.47
CA GLU A 283 13.35 -10.42 25.28
C GLU A 283 13.88 -10.37 23.84
N MET A 284 13.85 -9.20 23.20
CA MET A 284 14.34 -9.03 21.84
C MET A 284 15.83 -8.68 21.84
N LEU A 285 16.65 -9.55 21.24
CA LEU A 285 18.09 -9.34 21.08
C LEU A 285 18.45 -9.12 19.59
N ALA A 286 19.45 -8.27 19.36
CA ALA A 286 19.99 -8.00 18.03
C ALA A 286 21.22 -8.86 17.76
N PHE A 287 21.18 -9.64 16.67
CA PHE A 287 22.31 -10.41 16.17
C PHE A 287 22.83 -9.76 14.89
N LYS A 288 24.13 -9.47 14.84
CA LYS A 288 24.77 -8.91 13.65
C LYS A 288 25.05 -10.03 12.65
N ASN A 289 24.50 -9.91 11.46
CA ASN A 289 24.81 -10.80 10.34
C ASN A 289 26.17 -10.41 9.76
N GLN A 290 27.17 -11.26 9.93
CA GLN A 290 28.53 -11.02 9.44
C GLN A 290 28.66 -11.21 7.92
N ASN A 291 27.67 -11.84 7.28
CA ASN A 291 27.70 -12.22 5.87
C ASN A 291 26.94 -11.26 4.94
N HIS A 292 26.44 -10.13 5.46
CA HIS A 292 25.73 -9.13 4.65
C HIS A 292 26.64 -8.57 3.54
N GLN A 293 26.10 -8.39 2.33
CA GLN A 293 26.90 -8.01 1.14
C GLN A 293 27.12 -6.49 1.01
N GLY A 294 26.63 -5.70 1.95
CA GLY A 294 26.72 -4.25 1.93
C GLY A 294 25.78 -3.61 0.91
N ASN A 295 25.99 -2.31 0.67
CA ASN A 295 25.10 -1.49 -0.17
C ASN A 295 25.24 -1.76 -1.68
N ALA A 296 26.42 -2.18 -2.12
CA ALA A 296 26.70 -2.56 -3.49
C ALA A 296 28.02 -3.35 -3.55
N TRP A 297 28.18 -4.21 -4.56
CA TRP A 297 29.40 -4.98 -4.79
C TRP A 297 29.63 -5.22 -6.28
N PHE A 298 30.89 -5.35 -6.66
CA PHE A 298 31.28 -5.79 -8.00
C PHE A 298 31.11 -7.31 -8.12
N VAL A 299 30.68 -7.77 -9.30
CA VAL A 299 30.62 -9.20 -9.64
C VAL A 299 31.64 -9.55 -10.72
N SER A 300 32.21 -10.76 -10.63
CA SER A 300 33.28 -11.24 -11.52
C SER A 300 32.75 -11.95 -12.73
N GLU A 301 31.49 -12.37 -12.66
CA GLU A 301 30.78 -13.10 -13.70
C GLU A 301 29.29 -12.79 -13.62
N TYR A 302 28.59 -12.96 -14.72
CA TYR A 302 27.13 -12.99 -14.73
C TYR A 302 26.61 -14.16 -15.54
N VAL A 303 25.45 -14.68 -15.13
CA VAL A 303 24.73 -15.74 -15.82
C VAL A 303 23.50 -15.15 -16.50
N LYS A 304 23.43 -15.29 -17.82
CA LYS A 304 22.28 -14.84 -18.62
C LYS A 304 21.20 -15.92 -18.64
N VAL A 305 19.96 -15.53 -18.35
CA VAL A 305 18.80 -16.42 -18.31
C VAL A 305 17.64 -15.88 -19.16
N ASP A 306 16.76 -16.78 -19.59
CA ASP A 306 15.68 -16.44 -20.54
C ASP A 306 14.42 -15.90 -19.84
N SER A 307 14.07 -16.41 -18.67
CA SER A 307 12.81 -16.06 -17.99
C SER A 307 13.00 -15.56 -16.55
N PRO A 308 12.00 -14.84 -16.00
CA PRO A 308 11.97 -14.51 -14.57
C PRO A 308 12.01 -15.73 -13.64
N ASN A 309 11.44 -16.87 -14.07
CA ASN A 309 11.49 -18.11 -13.27
C ASN A 309 12.91 -18.68 -13.22
N ASP A 310 13.65 -18.55 -14.32
CA ASP A 310 15.07 -18.94 -14.39
C ASP A 310 15.94 -17.98 -13.56
N GLU A 311 15.63 -16.68 -13.56
CA GLU A 311 16.27 -15.71 -12.66
C GLU A 311 16.12 -16.15 -11.20
N LEU A 312 14.87 -16.38 -10.78
CA LEU A 312 14.53 -16.75 -9.41
C LEU A 312 15.19 -18.07 -9.00
N SER A 313 15.05 -19.12 -9.80
CA SER A 313 15.61 -20.45 -9.51
C SER A 313 17.15 -20.49 -9.49
N SER A 314 17.81 -19.56 -10.17
CA SER A 314 19.28 -19.51 -10.21
C SER A 314 19.91 -18.93 -8.95
N LEU A 315 19.17 -18.17 -8.14
CA LEU A 315 19.71 -17.48 -6.96
C LEU A 315 20.36 -18.41 -5.92
N GLN A 316 19.91 -19.67 -5.81
CA GLN A 316 20.50 -20.66 -4.91
C GLN A 316 21.60 -21.51 -5.55
N ARG A 317 21.78 -21.42 -6.88
CA ARG A 317 22.74 -22.24 -7.63
C ARG A 317 24.07 -21.53 -7.87
N ILE A 318 24.12 -20.22 -7.63
CA ILE A 318 25.28 -19.38 -7.90
C ILE A 318 25.77 -18.69 -6.63
N ASN A 319 27.01 -18.23 -6.65
CA ASN A 319 27.55 -17.42 -5.56
C ASN A 319 27.22 -15.94 -5.77
N LEU A 320 26.17 -15.46 -5.12
CA LEU A 320 25.67 -14.07 -5.28
C LEU A 320 26.69 -12.98 -4.89
N THR A 321 27.77 -13.31 -4.19
CA THR A 321 28.85 -12.34 -3.86
C THR A 321 29.79 -12.07 -5.04
N THR A 322 29.88 -13.00 -5.99
CA THR A 322 30.82 -12.94 -7.12
C THR A 322 30.12 -13.08 -8.47
N GLN A 323 28.87 -13.55 -8.47
CA GLN A 323 28.08 -13.81 -9.66
C GLN A 323 26.75 -13.08 -9.58
N ALA A 324 26.26 -12.59 -10.73
CA ALA A 324 24.91 -12.04 -10.86
C ALA A 324 24.07 -12.83 -11.87
N VAL A 325 22.77 -13.00 -11.61
CA VAL A 325 21.82 -13.52 -12.62
C VAL A 325 21.14 -12.36 -13.32
N ILE A 326 21.11 -12.40 -14.66
CA ILE A 326 20.58 -11.30 -15.48
C ILE A 326 19.71 -11.87 -16.58
N ASN A 327 18.54 -11.28 -16.81
CA ASN A 327 17.70 -11.67 -17.94
C ASN A 327 18.31 -11.20 -19.27
N LYS A 328 18.22 -12.02 -20.31
CA LYS A 328 18.70 -11.72 -21.67
C LYS A 328 18.04 -10.49 -22.31
N GLU A 329 16.92 -10.01 -21.77
CA GLU A 329 16.28 -8.75 -22.18
C GLU A 329 17.23 -7.54 -22.01
N TYR A 330 18.13 -7.59 -21.03
CA TYR A 330 19.10 -6.53 -20.79
C TYR A 330 20.35 -6.71 -21.65
N LYS A 331 20.74 -5.64 -22.33
CA LYS A 331 22.01 -5.56 -23.05
C LYS A 331 23.11 -5.25 -22.04
N ILE A 332 24.20 -6.00 -22.13
CA ILE A 332 25.42 -5.81 -21.34
C ILE A 332 26.56 -5.82 -22.34
N GLU A 333 27.27 -4.71 -22.42
CA GLU A 333 28.32 -4.48 -23.41
C GLU A 333 29.69 -4.95 -22.90
N THR A 334 29.87 -4.97 -21.58
CA THR A 334 31.13 -5.33 -20.93
C THR A 334 31.34 -6.85 -21.00
N PRO A 335 32.44 -7.33 -21.61
CA PRO A 335 32.82 -8.73 -21.55
C PRO A 335 33.38 -9.03 -20.15
N ILE A 336 32.56 -9.58 -19.26
CA ILE A 336 32.90 -9.78 -17.84
C ILE A 336 33.67 -11.10 -17.61
N ASN A 337 34.42 -11.57 -18.61
CA ASN A 337 35.27 -12.74 -18.40
C ASN A 337 36.52 -12.30 -17.61
N GLN A 338 36.51 -12.56 -16.29
CA GLN A 338 37.64 -12.43 -15.35
C GLN A 338 38.00 -11.00 -14.91
N LEU A 339 37.07 -10.35 -14.19
CA LEU A 339 37.44 -9.20 -13.36
C LEU A 339 38.20 -9.65 -12.13
N ASP A 340 39.40 -9.08 -11.94
CA ASP A 340 40.10 -9.19 -10.67
C ASP A 340 39.53 -8.11 -9.74
N ILE A 341 38.53 -8.50 -8.94
CA ILE A 341 37.75 -7.60 -8.09
C ILE A 341 38.54 -7.18 -6.85
N LYS A 342 39.72 -7.76 -6.60
CA LYS A 342 40.47 -7.55 -5.36
C LYS A 342 40.75 -6.07 -5.05
N ASP A 343 40.88 -5.22 -6.07
CA ASP A 343 41.12 -3.79 -5.92
C ASP A 343 39.90 -2.91 -6.24
N SER A 344 38.73 -3.51 -6.48
CA SER A 344 37.50 -2.80 -6.81
C SER A 344 36.67 -2.53 -5.55
N ARG A 345 36.26 -1.28 -5.36
CA ARG A 345 35.41 -0.88 -4.23
C ARG A 345 34.28 0.02 -4.69
N ILE A 346 33.12 -0.12 -4.06
CA ILE A 346 32.02 0.83 -4.21
C ILE A 346 31.44 1.13 -2.83
N LEU A 347 31.25 2.41 -2.54
CA LEU A 347 30.81 2.88 -1.23
C LEU A 347 29.62 3.82 -1.39
N LEU A 348 28.56 3.58 -0.61
CA LEU A 348 27.45 4.51 -0.48
C LEU A 348 27.90 5.68 0.41
N THR A 349 27.93 6.89 -0.14
CA THR A 349 28.39 8.09 0.57
C THR A 349 27.24 8.95 1.08
N SER A 350 26.07 8.88 0.42
CA SER A 350 24.87 9.59 0.84
C SER A 350 23.63 8.77 0.49
N TYR A 351 22.70 8.69 1.45
CA TYR A 351 21.43 8.00 1.31
C TYR A 351 20.26 8.95 1.61
N LYS A 352 19.30 9.00 0.69
CA LYS A 352 17.95 9.52 0.88
C LYS A 352 16.97 8.56 0.20
N PRO A 353 15.70 8.49 0.64
CA PRO A 353 14.71 7.59 0.03
C PRO A 353 14.55 7.75 -1.49
N ASN A 354 14.81 8.94 -2.03
CA ASN A 354 14.69 9.27 -3.46
C ASN A 354 16.04 9.58 -4.15
N GLU A 355 17.17 9.47 -3.46
CA GLU A 355 18.51 9.81 -3.98
C GLU A 355 19.60 8.98 -3.29
N LEU A 356 20.43 8.28 -4.06
CA LEU A 356 21.60 7.56 -3.55
C LEU A 356 22.84 8.00 -4.32
N ILE A 357 23.94 8.23 -3.59
CA ILE A 357 25.23 8.62 -4.17
C ILE A 357 26.27 7.57 -3.78
N TYR A 358 26.88 6.95 -4.78
CA TYR A 358 27.95 5.98 -4.61
C TYR A 358 29.25 6.50 -5.21
N HIS A 359 30.37 6.15 -4.59
CA HIS A 359 31.70 6.34 -5.14
C HIS A 359 32.28 4.98 -5.47
N SER A 360 32.62 4.75 -6.73
CA SER A 360 33.31 3.55 -7.17
C SER A 360 34.79 3.83 -7.45
N LYS A 361 35.61 2.80 -7.29
CA LYS A 361 36.99 2.75 -7.77
C LYS A 361 37.25 1.34 -8.27
N SER A 362 37.65 1.22 -9.54
CA SER A 362 37.99 -0.06 -10.17
C SER A 362 39.11 0.14 -11.19
N SER A 363 39.98 -0.86 -11.36
CA SER A 363 41.02 -0.86 -12.41
C SER A 363 40.50 -1.34 -13.77
N LYS A 364 39.30 -1.92 -13.81
CA LYS A 364 38.67 -2.50 -14.99
C LYS A 364 37.18 -2.15 -15.05
N ASP A 365 36.62 -2.16 -16.25
CA ASP A 365 35.17 -2.05 -16.45
C ASP A 365 34.47 -3.20 -15.72
N GLY A 366 33.38 -2.93 -15.00
CA GLY A 366 32.75 -3.95 -14.19
C GLY A 366 31.26 -3.78 -14.00
N LEU A 367 30.59 -4.90 -13.70
CA LEU A 367 29.21 -4.89 -13.31
C LEU A 367 29.10 -4.79 -11.80
N VAL A 368 28.32 -3.83 -11.35
CA VAL A 368 27.99 -3.65 -9.94
C VAL A 368 26.54 -4.02 -9.70
N VAL A 369 26.30 -4.85 -8.68
CA VAL A 369 24.96 -5.10 -8.14
C VAL A 369 24.77 -4.21 -6.91
N PHE A 370 23.65 -3.53 -6.85
CA PHE A 370 23.26 -2.68 -5.73
C PHE A 370 22.21 -3.41 -4.91
N SER A 371 22.35 -3.40 -3.58
CA SER A 371 21.35 -3.94 -2.67
C SER A 371 20.13 -3.01 -2.58
N GLU A 372 19.54 -2.67 -3.72
CA GLU A 372 18.39 -1.79 -3.85
C GLU A 372 17.39 -2.41 -4.81
N ILE A 373 16.11 -2.38 -4.42
CA ILE A 373 15.04 -2.99 -5.20
C ILE A 373 14.88 -2.24 -6.53
N TYR A 374 14.94 -2.97 -7.64
CA TYR A 374 14.71 -2.46 -8.99
C TYR A 374 13.23 -2.08 -9.15
N TYR A 375 12.99 -0.84 -9.56
CA TYR A 375 11.65 -0.33 -9.83
C TYR A 375 11.70 0.73 -10.95
N PRO A 376 10.71 0.79 -11.86
CA PRO A 376 10.68 1.83 -12.89
C PRO A 376 10.62 3.25 -12.30
N GLY A 377 11.35 4.20 -12.90
CA GLY A 377 11.34 5.62 -12.49
C GLY A 377 12.61 6.09 -11.77
N TRP A 378 13.52 5.16 -11.44
CA TRP A 378 14.89 5.50 -11.08
C TRP A 378 15.68 5.91 -12.33
N LYS A 379 16.43 7.01 -12.22
CA LYS A 379 17.41 7.46 -13.20
C LYS A 379 18.80 7.34 -12.60
N VAL A 380 19.79 7.00 -13.42
CA VAL A 380 21.18 6.89 -12.99
C VAL A 380 22.09 7.73 -13.86
N THR A 381 23.11 8.30 -13.25
CA THR A 381 24.23 8.95 -13.95
C THR A 381 25.56 8.44 -13.39
N ILE A 382 26.56 8.35 -14.27
CA ILE A 382 27.97 8.13 -13.93
C ILE A 382 28.70 9.42 -14.33
N ASP A 383 29.29 10.12 -13.37
CA ASP A 383 29.92 11.44 -13.57
C ASP A 383 29.03 12.40 -14.37
N ASP A 384 27.79 12.57 -13.90
CA ASP A 384 26.73 13.40 -14.50
C ASP A 384 26.27 12.99 -15.92
N LYS A 385 26.82 11.91 -16.49
CA LYS A 385 26.37 11.36 -17.77
C LYS A 385 25.30 10.29 -17.55
N PRO A 386 24.17 10.33 -18.28
CA PRO A 386 23.13 9.30 -18.17
C PRO A 386 23.68 7.89 -18.45
N SER A 387 23.24 6.93 -17.65
CA SER A 387 23.49 5.50 -17.87
C SER A 387 22.18 4.72 -17.67
N GLU A 388 22.20 3.42 -17.98
CA GLU A 388 21.02 2.55 -17.92
C GLU A 388 21.12 1.58 -16.74
N LEU A 389 20.13 1.62 -15.85
CA LEU A 389 19.98 0.62 -14.80
C LEU A 389 19.35 -0.63 -15.38
N ILE A 390 19.96 -1.77 -15.08
CA ILE A 390 19.39 -3.08 -15.39
C ILE A 390 18.94 -3.78 -14.10
N ARG A 391 18.18 -4.87 -14.25
CA ARG A 391 17.79 -5.74 -13.14
C ARG A 391 18.75 -6.92 -13.06
N ALA A 392 19.22 -7.21 -11.86
CA ALA A 392 20.03 -8.37 -11.54
C ALA A 392 19.45 -9.11 -10.33
N ASN A 393 19.82 -10.38 -10.17
CA ASN A 393 19.45 -11.21 -9.02
C ASN A 393 17.95 -11.15 -8.72
N TYR A 394 17.15 -11.25 -9.80
CA TYR A 394 15.69 -11.25 -9.82
C TYR A 394 14.99 -9.94 -9.39
N ILE A 395 15.56 -9.18 -8.46
CA ILE A 395 14.92 -8.00 -7.85
C ILE A 395 15.84 -6.80 -7.65
N LEU A 396 17.17 -6.97 -7.73
CA LEU A 396 18.15 -5.93 -7.43
C LEU A 396 18.47 -5.09 -8.67
N ARG A 397 19.03 -3.90 -8.44
CA ARG A 397 19.57 -3.05 -9.51
C ARG A 397 20.99 -3.48 -9.85
N ALA A 398 21.39 -3.33 -11.11
CA ALA A 398 22.78 -3.41 -11.51
C ALA A 398 23.15 -2.35 -12.57
N LEU A 399 24.43 -2.06 -12.68
CA LEU A 399 24.99 -1.02 -13.56
C LEU A 399 26.38 -1.44 -14.07
N GLU A 400 26.63 -1.25 -15.36
CA GLU A 400 27.97 -1.31 -15.92
C GLU A 400 28.72 -0.02 -15.60
N ILE A 401 29.87 -0.13 -14.94
CA ILE A 401 30.70 0.99 -14.53
C ILE A 401 32.07 0.87 -15.20
N PRO A 402 32.53 1.88 -15.94
CA PRO A 402 33.87 1.89 -16.53
C PRO A 402 35.00 1.80 -15.50
N ALA A 403 36.19 1.43 -15.97
CA ALA A 403 37.42 1.52 -15.20
C ALA A 403 37.72 2.97 -14.79
N GLY A 404 38.13 3.16 -13.54
CA GLY A 404 38.45 4.46 -12.97
C GLY A 404 37.80 4.71 -11.62
N GLU A 405 37.81 5.97 -11.22
CA GLU A 405 37.06 6.46 -10.07
C GLU A 405 35.84 7.23 -10.59
N HIS A 406 34.65 6.86 -10.13
CA HIS A 406 33.41 7.45 -10.62
C HIS A 406 32.44 7.77 -9.50
N ILE A 407 31.62 8.80 -9.73
CA ILE A 407 30.47 9.13 -8.90
C ILE A 407 29.21 8.63 -9.59
N ILE A 408 28.50 7.73 -8.92
CA ILE A 408 27.23 7.17 -9.39
C ILE A 408 26.11 7.82 -8.60
N LYS A 409 25.22 8.50 -9.30
CA LYS A 409 24.04 9.12 -8.71
C LYS A 409 22.79 8.42 -9.19
N MET A 410 21.98 7.91 -8.27
CA MET A 410 20.65 7.35 -8.56
C MET A 410 19.58 8.25 -7.98
N GLU A 411 18.61 8.66 -8.79
CA GLU A 411 17.52 9.53 -8.37
C GLU A 411 16.15 8.95 -8.77
N PHE A 412 15.21 8.88 -7.83
CA PHE A 412 13.85 8.49 -8.12
C PHE A 412 13.05 9.71 -8.59
N LYS A 413 12.87 9.82 -9.90
CA LYS A 413 12.17 10.93 -10.56
C LYS A 413 11.16 10.39 -11.59
N PRO A 414 10.09 9.70 -11.14
CA PRO A 414 9.09 9.15 -12.04
C PRO A 414 8.36 10.28 -12.77
N THR A 415 8.22 10.13 -14.08
CA THR A 415 7.50 11.09 -14.94
C THR A 415 6.02 11.18 -14.61
N THR A 416 5.43 10.08 -14.13
CA THR A 416 4.02 9.97 -13.77
C THR A 416 3.61 10.97 -12.69
N ILE A 417 4.41 11.14 -11.63
CA ILE A 417 4.11 12.08 -10.52
C ILE A 417 3.97 13.50 -11.07
N LYS A 418 4.93 13.96 -11.88
CA LYS A 418 4.91 15.31 -12.47
C LYS A 418 3.67 15.53 -13.34
N VAL A 419 3.29 14.53 -14.15
CA VAL A 419 2.12 14.62 -15.03
C VAL A 419 0.84 14.64 -14.21
N THR A 420 0.69 13.76 -13.21
CA THR A 420 -0.52 13.69 -12.37
C THR A 420 -0.71 14.94 -11.52
N GLU A 421 0.37 15.49 -10.96
CA GLU A 421 0.31 16.75 -10.20
C GLU A 421 -0.10 17.91 -11.10
N SER A 422 0.51 18.04 -12.28
CA SER A 422 0.18 19.10 -13.23
C SER A 422 -1.29 19.02 -13.68
N LEU A 423 -1.78 17.80 -13.96
CA LEU A 423 -3.17 17.57 -14.33
C LEU A 423 -4.13 17.90 -13.18
N ALA A 424 -3.79 17.49 -11.95
CA ALA A 424 -4.61 17.76 -10.77
C ALA A 424 -4.72 19.27 -10.51
N TRP A 425 -3.59 20.00 -10.57
CA TRP A 425 -3.57 21.45 -10.44
C TRP A 425 -4.35 22.15 -11.56
N GLY A 426 -4.22 21.67 -12.80
CA GLY A 426 -4.98 22.18 -13.94
C GLY A 426 -6.49 21.98 -13.76
N ALA A 427 -6.91 20.77 -13.38
CA ALA A 427 -8.32 20.44 -13.13
C ALA A 427 -8.90 21.27 -11.97
N LEU A 428 -8.17 21.41 -10.86
CA LEU A 428 -8.58 22.23 -9.72
C LEU A 428 -8.72 23.70 -10.11
N SER A 429 -7.78 24.23 -10.88
CA SER A 429 -7.81 25.61 -11.37
C SER A 429 -9.01 25.86 -12.28
N LEU A 430 -9.32 24.93 -13.19
CA LEU A 430 -10.50 25.01 -14.05
C LEU A 430 -11.81 24.95 -13.26
N LEU A 431 -11.88 24.08 -12.24
CA LEU A 431 -13.05 23.94 -11.39
C LEU A 431 -13.30 25.23 -10.59
N LEU A 432 -12.24 25.79 -10.01
CA LEU A 432 -12.29 27.07 -9.28
C LEU A 432 -12.67 28.24 -10.20
N LEU A 433 -12.11 28.29 -11.41
CA LEU A 433 -12.49 29.28 -12.42
C LEU A 433 -13.96 29.14 -12.81
N GLY A 434 -14.44 27.92 -13.07
CA GLY A 434 -15.84 27.65 -13.38
C GLY A 434 -16.79 28.08 -12.24
N PHE A 435 -16.39 27.84 -10.99
CA PHE A 435 -17.13 28.29 -9.81
C PHE A 435 -17.19 29.82 -9.72
N ILE A 436 -16.07 30.51 -9.92
CA ILE A 436 -16.02 31.99 -9.94
C ILE A 436 -16.89 32.56 -11.06
N ILE A 437 -16.84 31.98 -12.27
CA ILE A 437 -17.67 32.41 -13.40
C ILE A 437 -19.16 32.21 -13.07
N ALA A 438 -19.53 31.06 -12.49
CA ALA A 438 -20.91 30.77 -12.10
C ALA A 438 -21.43 31.76 -11.03
N LEU A 439 -20.60 32.10 -10.04
CA LEU A 439 -20.90 33.15 -9.06
C LEU A 439 -21.07 34.52 -9.76
N GLY A 440 -20.13 34.91 -10.60
CA GLY A 440 -20.20 36.18 -11.34
C GLY A 440 -21.48 36.30 -12.17
N CYS A 441 -21.84 35.25 -12.92
CA CYS A 441 -23.07 35.20 -13.72
C CYS A 441 -24.35 35.25 -12.88
N THR A 442 -24.35 34.70 -11.66
CA THR A 442 -25.52 34.75 -10.77
C THR A 442 -25.68 36.13 -10.12
N PHE A 443 -24.59 36.79 -9.75
CA PHE A 443 -24.64 38.17 -9.25
C PHE A 443 -25.00 39.18 -10.33
N LYS A 444 -24.62 38.95 -11.59
CA LYS A 444 -24.99 39.84 -12.72
C LYS A 444 -26.46 39.73 -13.17
N LYS A 445 -27.15 38.65 -12.79
CA LYS A 445 -28.56 38.38 -13.12
C LYS A 445 -29.55 38.79 -12.03
N LYS A 446 -29.06 39.18 -10.85
CA LYS A 446 -29.82 39.91 -9.84
C LYS A 446 -29.59 41.40 -10.04
#